data_AF-A0A545AFG4-F1
#
_entry.id   AF-A0A545AFG4-F1
#
_cell.length_a   1.000
_cell.length_b   1.000
_cell.length_c   1.000
_cell.angle_alpha   90.00
_cell.angle_beta   90.00
_cell.angle_gamma   90.00
#
_symmetry.space_group_name_H-M   'P 1'
#
loop_
_entity.id
_entity.type
_entity.pdbx_description
1 polymer ?
#
loop_
_entity_poly.entity_id
_entity_poly.type
_entity_poly.pdbx_seq_one_letter_code
_entity_poly.pdbx_strand_id
1 'polypeptide(L)'
;MRLRQVIVAGSAVALSTLFLAIVPASPASAAPQCTKRGETIAGDNAGGMLWAPVAANGSTTCQMGQGALSSAVGALQHSLKYCYGKSIAEDNEFGPATKSALQSVQRQIGADDDGVYGPETRGLMTFSAVGTSRKTACYELP
;
A
#
# COMPACT_ATOMS: atom_id res chain seq x y z
N MET A 1 -1.26 -62.28 -27.80
CA MET A 1 -1.93 -61.69 -26.62
C MET A 1 -3.44 -61.90 -26.78
N ARG A 2 -4.06 -62.73 -25.92
CA ARG A 2 -5.52 -62.77 -25.73
C ARG A 2 -5.86 -61.61 -24.78
N LEU A 3 -6.96 -60.84 -24.88
CA LEU A 3 -8.32 -61.30 -24.62
C LEU A 3 -9.35 -60.17 -24.90
N ARG A 4 -10.46 -60.54 -25.57
CA ARG A 4 -11.89 -60.14 -25.40
C ARG A 4 -12.43 -58.76 -25.78
N GLN A 5 -13.33 -58.79 -26.78
CA GLN A 5 -14.47 -57.87 -26.97
C GLN A 5 -15.51 -58.06 -25.86
N VAL A 6 -16.24 -57.00 -25.46
CA VAL A 6 -17.71 -57.03 -25.23
C VAL A 6 -18.27 -55.60 -25.42
N ILE A 7 -19.22 -55.46 -26.35
CA ILE A 7 -20.18 -54.34 -26.43
C ILE A 7 -21.41 -54.76 -25.62
N VAL A 8 -21.88 -53.95 -24.66
CA VAL A 8 -23.28 -54.00 -24.21
C VAL A 8 -23.79 -52.58 -24.02
N ALA A 9 -24.86 -52.27 -24.73
CA ALA A 9 -25.67 -51.07 -24.61
C ALA A 9 -26.49 -51.09 -23.31
N GLY A 10 -26.60 -49.95 -22.64
CA GLY A 10 -27.50 -49.73 -21.50
C GLY A 10 -27.85 -48.25 -21.42
N SER A 11 -29.07 -47.90 -21.81
CA SER A 11 -29.62 -46.55 -21.86
C SER A 11 -30.05 -46.06 -20.47
N ALA A 12 -29.61 -44.86 -20.03
CA ALA A 12 -30.39 -43.95 -19.18
C ALA A 12 -29.66 -42.61 -19.02
N VAL A 13 -30.35 -41.53 -19.39
CA VAL A 13 -29.97 -40.13 -19.15
C VAL A 13 -30.13 -39.82 -17.66
N ALA A 14 -29.08 -39.32 -17.00
CA ALA A 14 -29.23 -38.53 -15.77
C ALA A 14 -28.13 -37.46 -15.71
N LEU A 15 -28.58 -36.22 -15.65
CA LEU A 15 -27.81 -34.98 -15.64
C LEU A 15 -26.81 -34.94 -14.47
N SER A 16 -25.57 -34.52 -14.74
CA SER A 16 -24.82 -33.50 -13.99
C SER A 16 -23.36 -33.52 -14.44
N THR A 17 -23.06 -32.88 -15.57
CA THR A 17 -21.69 -32.47 -15.88
C THR A 17 -21.31 -31.41 -14.87
N LEU A 18 -20.55 -31.80 -13.84
CA LEU A 18 -19.90 -30.89 -12.91
C LEU A 18 -18.83 -30.12 -13.69
N PHE A 19 -19.25 -29.09 -14.42
CA PHE A 19 -18.37 -28.10 -15.01
C PHE A 19 -17.77 -27.29 -13.86
N LEU A 20 -16.55 -27.65 -13.44
CA LEU A 20 -15.68 -26.72 -12.71
C LEU A 20 -15.32 -25.59 -13.68
N ALA A 21 -16.16 -24.57 -13.72
CA ALA A 21 -15.82 -23.31 -14.36
C ALA A 21 -14.62 -22.74 -13.61
N ILE A 22 -13.44 -22.86 -14.19
CA ILE A 22 -12.25 -22.13 -13.76
C ILE A 22 -12.54 -20.67 -14.09
N VAL A 23 -13.15 -19.94 -13.14
CA VAL A 23 -13.34 -18.50 -13.28
C VAL A 23 -11.93 -17.89 -13.26
N PRO A 24 -11.44 -17.26 -14.34
CA PRO A 24 -10.22 -16.50 -14.24
C PRO A 24 -10.49 -15.36 -13.26
N ALA A 25 -9.87 -15.42 -12.07
CA ALA A 25 -9.84 -14.27 -11.20
C ALA A 25 -9.21 -13.14 -12.02
N SER A 26 -10.00 -12.11 -12.32
CA SER A 26 -9.48 -10.89 -12.93
C SER A 26 -8.30 -10.43 -12.06
N PRO A 27 -7.16 -10.01 -12.63
CA PRO A 27 -6.09 -9.48 -11.81
C PRO A 27 -6.69 -8.31 -11.03
N ALA A 28 -6.87 -8.47 -9.73
CA ALA A 28 -7.11 -7.34 -8.85
C ALA A 28 -5.92 -6.42 -9.10
N SER A 29 -6.18 -5.29 -9.74
CA SER A 29 -5.14 -4.30 -10.04
C SER A 29 -4.71 -3.75 -8.70
N ALA A 30 -3.72 -4.39 -8.08
CA ALA A 30 -3.14 -3.92 -6.84
C ALA A 30 -2.51 -2.56 -7.15
N ALA A 31 -2.94 -1.52 -6.42
CA ALA A 31 -2.25 -0.23 -6.49
C ALA A 31 -0.74 -0.46 -6.29
N PRO A 32 0.11 0.27 -7.03
CA PRO A 32 1.55 0.06 -7.01
C PRO A 32 2.10 0.15 -5.59
N GLN A 33 3.11 -0.64 -5.26
CA GLN A 33 3.68 -0.66 -3.91
C GLN A 33 4.59 0.57 -3.70
N CYS A 34 4.48 1.23 -2.54
CA CYS A 34 5.41 2.29 -2.16
C CYS A 34 6.76 1.69 -1.79
N THR A 35 7.81 2.01 -2.54
CA THR A 35 9.15 1.42 -2.35
C THR A 35 10.26 2.45 -2.21
N LYS A 36 10.00 3.71 -2.58
CA LYS A 36 10.96 4.80 -2.50
C LYS A 36 10.39 5.93 -1.64
N ARG A 37 11.28 6.65 -0.95
CA ARG A 37 10.97 8.02 -0.56
C ARG A 37 11.01 8.89 -1.82
N GLY A 38 9.94 9.63 -2.06
CA GLY A 38 9.87 10.66 -3.06
C GLY A 38 10.42 11.95 -2.47
N GLU A 39 11.23 12.63 -3.26
CA GLU A 39 11.73 13.97 -2.99
C GLU A 39 10.94 14.90 -3.92
N THR A 40 9.68 15.17 -3.58
CA THR A 40 8.87 16.10 -4.37
C THR A 40 9.19 17.52 -3.90
N ILE A 41 9.46 18.44 -4.83
CA ILE A 41 9.65 19.86 -4.50
C ILE A 41 8.33 20.33 -3.89
N ALA A 42 8.35 20.70 -2.61
CA ALA A 42 7.22 21.40 -2.03
C ALA A 42 7.05 22.70 -2.83
N GLY A 43 5.83 22.98 -3.30
CA GLY A 43 5.53 24.06 -4.25
C GLY A 43 5.80 25.48 -3.73
N ASP A 44 6.43 25.63 -2.57
CA ASP A 44 7.03 26.86 -2.11
C ASP A 44 8.39 27.07 -2.80
N ASN A 45 8.64 28.29 -3.30
CA ASN A 45 9.91 28.70 -3.95
C ASN A 45 11.17 28.59 -3.03
N ALA A 46 11.08 27.85 -1.92
CA ALA A 46 12.11 27.64 -0.90
C ALA A 46 13.05 26.45 -1.19
N GLY A 47 12.83 25.70 -2.27
CA GLY A 47 13.64 24.52 -2.61
C GLY A 47 13.53 23.42 -1.56
N GLY A 48 12.40 23.36 -0.84
CA GLY A 48 12.14 22.36 0.20
C GLY A 48 11.82 21.00 -0.41
N MET A 49 12.40 19.97 0.17
CA MET A 49 12.19 18.58 -0.25
C MET A 49 11.17 17.94 0.68
N LEU A 50 9.99 17.58 0.15
CA LEU A 50 8.93 16.91 0.92
C LEU A 50 9.18 15.40 0.92
N TRP A 51 9.17 14.79 2.10
CA TRP A 51 9.47 13.38 2.32
C TRP A 51 8.18 12.56 2.30
N ALA A 52 7.78 12.11 1.12
CA ALA A 52 6.57 11.30 0.93
C ALA A 52 6.86 9.89 0.40
N PRO A 53 6.07 8.86 0.76
CA PRO A 53 6.11 7.55 0.12
C PRO A 53 5.72 7.63 -1.37
N VAL A 54 6.56 7.07 -2.25
CA VAL A 54 6.26 6.94 -3.69
C VAL A 54 6.57 5.53 -4.21
N ALA A 55 5.88 5.16 -5.28
CA ALA A 55 6.19 3.94 -6.02
C ALA A 55 7.50 4.08 -6.81
N ALA A 56 8.01 2.95 -7.30
CA ALA A 56 9.25 2.90 -8.09
C ALA A 56 9.19 3.77 -9.36
N ASN A 57 7.99 3.99 -9.92
CA ASN A 57 7.74 4.84 -11.08
C ASN A 57 7.50 6.33 -10.72
N GLY A 58 7.69 6.72 -9.46
CA GLY A 58 7.46 8.08 -8.98
C GLY A 58 5.99 8.40 -8.66
N SER A 59 5.07 7.45 -8.81
CA SER A 59 3.67 7.68 -8.45
C SER A 59 3.49 7.87 -6.94
N THR A 60 2.76 8.90 -6.54
CA THR A 60 2.37 9.15 -5.15
C THR A 60 1.12 8.35 -4.75
N THR A 61 0.38 7.77 -5.71
CA THR A 61 -0.85 6.97 -5.46
C THR A 61 -0.55 5.49 -5.15
N CYS A 62 0.56 5.24 -4.47
CA CYS A 62 0.99 3.91 -4.09
C CYS A 62 0.38 3.47 -2.76
N GLN A 63 0.49 2.18 -2.45
CA GLN A 63 0.09 1.62 -1.15
C GLN A 63 1.24 0.85 -0.48
N MET A 64 1.23 0.78 0.85
CA MET A 64 2.09 -0.09 1.64
C MET A 64 1.47 -0.38 3.00
N GLY A 65 1.78 -1.53 3.56
CA GLY A 65 1.26 -1.94 4.86
C GLY A 65 2.26 -2.83 5.60
N GLN A 66 1.77 -3.53 6.62
CA GLN A 66 2.60 -4.34 7.50
C GLN A 66 3.47 -5.35 6.74
N GLY A 67 4.75 -5.43 7.12
CA GLY A 67 5.75 -6.28 6.47
C GLY A 67 6.52 -5.60 5.32
N ALA A 68 6.13 -4.40 4.90
CA ALA A 68 6.92 -3.62 3.96
C ALA A 68 8.27 -3.20 4.59
N LEU A 69 9.35 -3.33 3.81
CA LEU A 69 10.69 -2.86 4.17
C LEU A 69 11.20 -1.96 3.03
N SER A 70 11.16 -0.64 3.22
CA SER A 70 11.54 0.29 2.16
C SER A 70 11.78 1.71 2.68
N SER A 71 12.54 2.50 1.93
CA SER A 71 12.71 3.94 2.24
C SER A 71 11.39 4.74 2.25
N ALA A 72 10.35 4.21 1.60
CA ALA A 72 9.01 4.80 1.67
C ALA A 72 8.42 4.68 3.08
N VAL A 73 8.65 3.54 3.76
CA VAL A 73 8.25 3.35 5.15
C VAL A 73 8.97 4.34 6.06
N GLY A 74 10.27 4.56 5.85
CA GLY A 74 11.02 5.58 6.59
C GLY A 74 10.42 6.98 6.43
N ALA A 75 10.02 7.37 5.22
CA ALA A 75 9.34 8.64 4.98
C ALA A 75 7.99 8.75 5.72
N LEU A 76 7.22 7.66 5.77
CA LEU A 76 5.99 7.59 6.56
C LEU A 76 6.29 7.73 8.06
N GLN A 77 7.23 6.92 8.60
CA GLN A 77 7.60 6.94 10.02
C GLN A 77 8.08 8.32 10.47
N HIS A 78 8.89 8.96 9.63
CA HIS A 78 9.35 10.32 9.85
C HIS A 78 8.15 11.28 9.96
N SER A 79 7.22 11.24 9.01
CA SER A 79 6.03 12.11 9.05
C SER A 79 5.13 11.81 10.26
N LEU A 80 4.91 10.54 10.60
CA LEU A 80 4.18 10.15 11.81
C LEU A 80 4.81 10.73 13.08
N LYS A 81 6.14 10.77 13.16
CA LYS A 81 6.85 11.33 14.32
C LYS A 81 6.81 12.85 14.37
N TYR A 82 7.19 13.52 13.28
CA TYR A 82 7.38 14.97 13.28
C TYR A 82 6.08 15.76 13.09
N CYS A 83 5.14 15.27 12.28
CA CYS A 83 3.87 15.96 12.01
C CYS A 83 2.75 15.53 12.94
N TYR A 84 2.82 14.31 13.49
CA TYR A 84 1.75 13.74 14.32
C TYR A 84 2.20 13.31 15.73
N GLY A 85 3.46 13.58 16.10
CA GLY A 85 3.96 13.35 17.46
C GLY A 85 4.00 11.88 17.88
N LYS A 86 4.10 10.93 16.94
CA LYS A 86 4.15 9.50 17.27
C LYS A 86 5.55 9.08 17.72
N SER A 87 5.63 8.36 18.83
CA SER A 87 6.88 7.81 19.37
C SER A 87 7.16 6.42 18.80
N ILE A 88 7.66 6.37 17.55
CA ILE A 88 8.07 5.13 16.88
C ILE A 88 9.52 5.23 16.35
N ALA A 89 10.10 4.08 16.02
CA ALA A 89 11.38 4.01 15.33
C ALA A 89 11.24 4.42 13.86
N GLU A 90 12.32 4.97 13.30
CA GLU A 90 12.48 5.24 11.86
C GLU A 90 13.47 4.21 11.29
N ASP A 91 13.03 2.96 11.21
CA ASP A 91 13.84 1.79 10.83
C ASP A 91 13.57 1.31 9.40
N ASN A 92 12.66 1.96 8.67
CA ASN A 92 12.16 1.56 7.34
C ASN A 92 11.35 0.26 7.34
N GLU A 93 10.97 -0.26 8.51
CA GLU A 93 10.15 -1.46 8.67
C GLU A 93 8.72 -1.12 9.05
N PHE A 94 7.77 -1.61 8.25
CA PHE A 94 6.36 -1.45 8.55
C PHE A 94 5.95 -2.54 9.54
N GLY A 95 6.43 -2.41 10.77
CA GLY A 95 6.11 -3.30 11.87
C GLY A 95 4.78 -2.96 12.56
N PRO A 96 4.41 -3.72 13.61
CA PRO A 96 3.20 -3.49 14.40
C PRO A 96 3.13 -2.08 15.02
N ALA A 97 4.26 -1.51 15.43
CA ALA A 97 4.33 -0.15 15.96
C ALA A 97 3.99 0.90 14.89
N THR A 98 4.54 0.77 13.68
CA THR A 98 4.23 1.63 12.53
C THR A 98 2.75 1.54 12.18
N LYS A 99 2.19 0.32 12.13
CA LYS A 99 0.76 0.10 11.87
C LYS A 99 -0.13 0.79 12.91
N SER A 100 0.14 0.56 14.20
CA SER A 100 -0.65 1.17 15.28
C SER A 100 -0.57 2.70 15.28
N ALA A 101 0.61 3.25 15.01
CA ALA A 101 0.80 4.68 14.86
C ALA A 101 0.02 5.25 13.66
N LEU A 102 0.04 4.54 12.52
CA LEU A 102 -0.72 4.93 11.33
C LEU A 102 -2.23 4.93 11.61
N GLN A 103 -2.77 3.88 12.21
CA GLN A 103 -4.20 3.82 12.56
C GLN A 103 -4.61 4.97 13.48
N SER A 104 -3.75 5.34 14.44
CA SER A 104 -4.00 6.51 15.27
C SER A 104 -4.02 7.81 14.48
N VAL A 105 -3.19 7.96 13.45
CA VAL A 105 -3.19 9.14 12.57
C VAL A 105 -4.38 9.14 11.63
N GLN A 106 -4.72 7.99 11.02
CA GLN A 106 -5.91 7.83 10.17
C GLN A 106 -7.18 8.29 10.91
N ARG A 107 -7.36 7.86 12.16
CA ARG A 107 -8.45 8.36 13.02
C ARG A 107 -8.40 9.86 13.30
N GLN A 108 -7.19 10.44 13.41
CA GLN A 108 -7.01 11.87 13.66
C GLN A 108 -7.35 12.73 12.43
N ILE A 109 -7.03 12.24 11.23
CA ILE A 109 -7.24 12.97 9.97
C ILE A 109 -8.58 12.62 9.28
N GLY A 110 -9.37 11.72 9.87
CA GLY A 110 -10.68 11.33 9.35
C GLY A 110 -10.64 10.34 8.18
N ALA A 111 -9.55 9.57 8.05
CA ALA A 111 -9.43 8.47 7.10
C ALA A 111 -9.92 7.14 7.72
N ASP A 112 -10.16 6.14 6.88
CA ASP A 112 -10.35 4.76 7.34
C ASP A 112 -9.11 4.26 8.13
N ASP A 113 -9.31 3.69 9.33
CA ASP A 113 -8.24 3.27 10.24
C ASP A 113 -7.77 1.82 10.01
N ASP A 114 -7.65 1.45 8.75
CA ASP A 114 -7.26 0.12 8.28
C ASP A 114 -5.79 -0.24 8.56
N GLY A 115 -4.97 0.75 8.92
CA GLY A 115 -3.53 0.60 9.16
C GLY A 115 -2.73 0.31 7.89
N VAL A 116 -3.26 0.66 6.73
CA VAL A 116 -2.61 0.59 5.42
C VAL A 116 -2.38 2.02 4.92
N TYR A 117 -1.16 2.33 4.52
CA TYR A 117 -0.91 3.58 3.83
C TYR A 117 -1.38 3.42 2.38
N GLY A 118 -2.32 4.25 1.95
CA GLY A 118 -2.85 4.26 0.59
C GLY A 118 -3.21 5.66 0.10
N PRO A 119 -3.81 5.79 -1.10
CA PRO A 119 -4.12 7.09 -1.71
C PRO A 119 -4.99 8.01 -0.87
N GLU A 120 -5.93 7.45 -0.10
CA GLU A 120 -6.78 8.21 0.82
C GLU A 120 -5.96 8.79 1.97
N THR A 121 -5.23 7.95 2.70
CA THR A 121 -4.35 8.40 3.79
C THR A 121 -3.31 9.41 3.29
N ARG A 122 -2.73 9.18 2.10
CA ARG A 122 -1.83 10.13 1.43
C ARG A 122 -2.47 11.50 1.25
N GLY A 123 -3.71 11.55 0.75
CA GLY A 123 -4.40 12.80 0.43
C GLY A 123 -4.82 13.62 1.65
N LEU A 124 -4.96 12.96 2.80
CA LEU A 124 -5.39 13.60 4.05
C LEU A 124 -4.23 13.91 5.01
N MET A 125 -3.06 13.31 4.80
CA MET A 125 -1.94 13.49 5.70
C MET A 125 -0.93 14.55 5.23
N THR A 126 -0.27 15.15 6.20
CA THR A 126 0.86 16.06 5.98
C THR A 126 2.17 15.32 6.10
N PHE A 127 3.14 15.73 5.30
CA PHE A 127 4.48 15.17 5.25
C PHE A 127 5.50 16.21 5.67
N SER A 128 6.56 15.74 6.30
CA SER A 128 7.70 16.56 6.67
C SER A 128 8.42 17.07 5.42
N ALA A 129 8.61 18.37 5.31
CA ALA A 129 9.51 18.98 4.34
C ALA A 129 10.75 19.51 5.06
N VAL A 130 11.91 19.18 4.49
CA VAL A 130 13.19 19.73 4.91
C VAL A 130 13.53 20.86 3.95
N GLY A 131 13.28 22.10 4.40
CA GLY A 131 13.69 23.31 3.69
C GLY A 131 15.13 23.72 4.03
N THR A 132 15.73 24.54 3.18
CA THR A 132 17.03 25.20 3.43
C THR A 132 17.01 26.14 4.64
N SER A 133 15.81 26.53 5.11
CA SER A 133 15.58 27.42 6.25
C SER A 133 15.17 26.67 7.52
N ARG A 134 16.03 25.77 8.03
CA ARG A 134 16.11 25.20 9.42
C ARG A 134 14.83 24.82 10.21
N LYS A 135 13.62 24.86 9.65
CA LYS A 135 12.39 24.39 10.31
C LYS A 135 11.80 23.26 9.48
N THR A 136 11.71 22.08 10.09
CA THR A 136 10.85 21.01 9.63
C THR A 136 9.41 21.52 9.64
N ALA A 137 8.80 21.60 8.47
CA ALA A 137 7.42 22.03 8.30
C ALA A 137 6.60 20.88 7.70
N CYS A 138 5.32 20.80 8.07
CA CYS A 138 4.42 19.73 7.65
C CYS A 138 3.47 20.26 6.59
N TYR A 139 3.50 19.65 5.40
CA TYR A 139 2.74 20.10 4.23
C TYR A 139 1.94 18.97 3.62
N GLU A 140 0.78 19.31 3.06
CA GLU A 140 -0.05 18.38 2.30
C GLU A 140 0.55 18.16 0.91
N LEU A 141 0.38 16.96 0.35
CA LEU A 141 0.72 16.71 -1.04
C LEU A 141 -0.34 17.28 -1.98
N PRO A 142 0.04 17.78 -3.17
CA PRO A 142 -0.92 18.10 -4.22
C PRO A 142 -1.64 16.86 -4.77
#